data_AF-A0AAU9X6P7-F1
#
_entry.id   AF-A0AAU9X6P7-F1
#
_cell.length_a   1.000
_cell.length_b   1.000
_cell.length_c   1.000
_cell.angle_alpha   90.00
_cell.angle_beta   90.00
_cell.angle_gamma   90.00
#
_symmetry.space_group_name_H-M   'P 1'
#
loop_
_entity.id
_entity.type
_entity.pdbx_description
1 polymer ?
#
loop_
_entity_poly.entity_id
_entity_poly.type
_entity_poly.pdbx_seq_one_letter_code
_entity_poly.pdbx_strand_id
1 'polypeptide(L)'
;MALPTATSRLKPFAQGEGLLKYQIPSVFKEFVVGCVRDLSINDRAALRFLCLGDVPGSKLDVNLESDDDIFKLFEFLVKDSTLSVKDVSFLERYLSKIGREDIIQKLKQVELRMFLGNIVEGYVKLSDCVRKDSSLSKCASRSDRVVDLLLGIKTRNKRLIEEILNQLSRMDGMYDGMDDVDGTFLRICDEIIRSDLSWSGFMVYLVIIGELYVAYGLYFGTPVDVAASDGFYVCAFSGTKTCQLLAEWILENGGMKTFKKFVRSQRGVLNSGTDIPESLREIRRLLQFYVET
;
A
#
# COMPACT_ATOMS: atom_id res chain seq x y z
N MET A 1 -9.66 29.15 -0.22
CA MET A 1 -10.06 27.84 -0.78
C MET A 1 -9.51 26.77 0.14
N ALA A 2 -10.39 26.03 0.83
CA ALA A 2 -9.98 25.01 1.79
C ALA A 2 -9.46 23.78 1.03
N LEU A 3 -8.23 23.35 1.34
CA LEU A 3 -7.76 22.02 0.93
C LEU A 3 -8.68 20.96 1.56
N PRO A 4 -9.00 19.86 0.86
CA PRO A 4 -9.65 18.73 1.50
C PRO A 4 -8.66 18.15 2.51
N THR A 5 -8.95 18.37 3.79
CA THR A 5 -8.30 17.71 4.93
C THR A 5 -8.37 16.20 4.70
N ALA A 6 -7.22 15.55 4.58
CA ALA A 6 -7.12 14.10 4.53
C ALA A 6 -7.54 13.55 5.89
N THR A 7 -8.84 13.34 6.09
CA THR A 7 -9.36 12.60 7.24
C THR A 7 -8.93 11.15 7.09
N SER A 8 -8.30 10.62 8.14
CA SER A 8 -7.97 9.20 8.26
C SER A 8 -9.26 8.39 7.97
N ARG A 9 -9.18 7.42 7.06
CA ARG A 9 -10.32 6.57 6.68
C ARG A 9 -10.32 5.23 7.42
N LEU A 10 -9.61 5.13 8.55
CA LEU A 10 -9.65 3.92 9.38
C LEU A 10 -10.92 3.94 10.25
N LYS A 11 -12.07 3.69 9.61
CA LYS A 11 -13.30 3.43 10.36
C LYS A 11 -13.19 2.08 11.08
N PRO A 12 -13.65 1.98 12.34
CA PRO A 12 -13.77 0.70 13.04
C PRO A 12 -14.62 -0.30 12.26
N PHE A 13 -14.38 -1.59 12.48
CA PHE A 13 -15.18 -2.68 11.94
C PHE A 13 -16.68 -2.45 12.21
N ALA A 14 -17.46 -2.25 11.16
CA ALA A 14 -18.89 -2.56 11.22
C ALA A 14 -19.02 -4.07 11.06
N GLN A 15 -19.23 -4.79 12.16
CA GLN A 15 -19.60 -6.21 12.09
C GLN A 15 -20.86 -6.34 11.21
N GLY A 16 -20.74 -7.02 10.08
CA GLY A 16 -21.87 -7.36 9.21
C GLY A 16 -21.82 -6.84 7.77
N GLU A 17 -20.85 -6.01 7.39
CA GLU A 17 -20.70 -5.62 5.98
C GLU A 17 -19.81 -6.64 5.23
N GLY A 18 -20.38 -7.25 4.19
CA GLY A 18 -19.85 -8.45 3.54
C GLY A 18 -18.43 -8.35 3.00
N LEU A 19 -17.82 -9.53 2.80
CA LEU A 19 -16.49 -9.86 2.25
C LEU A 19 -16.04 -9.04 1.00
N LEU A 20 -16.92 -8.26 0.37
CA LEU A 20 -16.64 -7.45 -0.82
C LEU A 20 -16.09 -6.04 -0.50
N LYS A 21 -16.20 -5.54 0.74
CA LYS A 21 -15.89 -4.14 1.09
C LYS A 21 -14.45 -3.74 0.77
N TYR A 22 -13.50 -4.69 0.86
CA TYR A 22 -12.06 -4.44 0.73
C TYR A 22 -11.45 -4.98 -0.58
N GLN A 23 -12.26 -5.41 -1.55
CA GLN A 23 -11.75 -5.94 -2.82
C GLN A 23 -11.13 -4.87 -3.72
N ILE A 24 -11.55 -3.60 -3.57
CA ILE A 24 -11.09 -2.49 -4.39
C ILE A 24 -10.65 -1.33 -3.48
N PRO A 25 -9.34 -1.06 -3.36
CA PRO A 25 -8.82 0.05 -2.59
C PRO A 25 -9.37 1.40 -3.07
N SER A 26 -9.57 2.34 -2.14
CA SER A 26 -10.12 3.66 -2.49
C SER A 26 -9.24 4.43 -3.48
N VAL A 27 -7.91 4.25 -3.41
CA VAL A 27 -6.97 4.86 -4.36
C VAL A 27 -7.23 4.42 -5.80
N PHE A 28 -7.65 3.17 -6.02
CA PHE A 28 -8.00 2.68 -7.35
C PHE A 28 -9.36 3.21 -7.81
N LYS A 29 -10.35 3.30 -6.90
CA LYS A 29 -11.65 3.92 -7.20
C LYS A 29 -11.48 5.38 -7.61
N GLU A 30 -10.66 6.14 -6.88
CA GLU A 30 -10.33 7.54 -7.17
C GLU A 30 -9.62 7.67 -8.53
N PHE A 31 -8.70 6.75 -8.83
CA PHE A 31 -8.08 6.67 -10.16
C PHE A 31 -9.11 6.42 -11.26
N VAL A 32 -10.01 5.44 -11.12
CA VAL A 32 -11.03 5.15 -12.14
C VAL A 32 -11.92 6.37 -12.38
N VAL A 33 -12.38 7.04 -11.32
CA VAL A 33 -13.16 8.28 -11.44
C VAL A 33 -12.40 9.36 -12.21
N GLY A 34 -11.12 9.57 -11.89
CA GLY A 34 -10.26 10.51 -12.63
C GLY A 34 -10.07 10.10 -14.09
N CYS A 35 -9.76 8.83 -14.34
CA CYS A 35 -9.55 8.27 -15.67
C CYS A 35 -10.77 8.47 -16.57
N VAL A 36 -11.98 8.14 -16.10
CA VAL A 36 -13.20 8.31 -16.89
C VAL A 36 -13.44 9.78 -17.24
N ARG A 37 -13.23 10.69 -16.29
CA ARG A 37 -13.37 12.14 -16.52
C ARG A 37 -12.33 12.69 -17.49
N ASP A 38 -11.11 12.15 -17.45
CA ASP A 38 -10.00 12.63 -18.27
C ASP A 38 -10.06 12.09 -19.71
N LEU A 39 -10.75 10.96 -19.98
CA LEU A 39 -10.87 10.37 -21.33
C LEU A 39 -11.86 11.15 -22.20
N SER A 40 -11.37 11.62 -23.36
CA SER A 40 -12.22 12.24 -24.39
C SER A 40 -13.16 11.21 -25.04
N ILE A 41 -14.18 11.68 -25.76
CA ILE A 41 -15.09 10.77 -26.47
C ILE A 41 -14.36 9.86 -27.47
N ASN A 42 -13.31 10.37 -28.12
CA ASN A 42 -12.47 9.60 -29.04
C ASN A 42 -11.64 8.56 -28.27
N ASP A 43 -11.10 8.92 -27.10
CA ASP A 43 -10.36 7.98 -26.25
C ASP A 43 -11.28 6.86 -25.75
N ARG A 44 -12.52 7.20 -25.35
CA ARG A 44 -13.54 6.23 -24.93
C ARG A 44 -13.92 5.29 -26.07
N ALA A 45 -14.08 5.81 -27.29
CA ALA A 45 -14.34 5.00 -28.47
C ALA A 45 -13.19 4.04 -28.78
N ALA A 46 -11.95 4.53 -28.70
CA ALA A 46 -10.75 3.72 -28.88
C ALA A 46 -10.61 2.64 -27.81
N LEU A 47 -10.85 2.98 -26.54
CA LEU A 47 -10.86 2.02 -25.43
C LEU A 47 -11.90 0.92 -25.66
N ARG A 48 -13.14 1.29 -26.01
CA ARG A 48 -14.20 0.35 -26.35
C ARG A 48 -13.80 -0.60 -27.48
N PHE A 49 -13.21 -0.06 -28.55
CA PHE A 49 -12.75 -0.85 -29.69
C PHE A 49 -11.64 -1.82 -29.29
N LEU A 50 -10.68 -1.37 -28.47
CA LEU A 50 -9.58 -2.20 -27.97
C LEU A 50 -10.07 -3.33 -27.05
N CYS A 51 -11.18 -3.14 -26.34
CA CYS A 51 -11.80 -4.19 -25.53
C CYS A 51 -12.52 -5.29 -26.36
N LEU A 52 -12.66 -5.14 -27.69
CA LEU A 52 -13.25 -6.19 -28.52
C LEU A 52 -12.43 -7.48 -28.47
N GLY A 53 -13.10 -8.61 -28.24
CA GLY A 53 -12.46 -9.93 -28.12
C GLY A 53 -12.05 -10.29 -26.70
N ASP A 54 -11.76 -9.29 -25.86
CA ASP A 54 -11.47 -9.49 -24.42
C ASP A 54 -12.72 -9.31 -23.56
N VAL A 55 -13.68 -8.47 -23.98
CA VAL A 55 -14.91 -8.16 -23.26
C VAL A 55 -16.14 -8.60 -24.07
N PRO A 56 -17.16 -9.24 -23.46
CA PRO A 56 -18.39 -9.60 -24.16
C PRO A 56 -19.06 -8.38 -24.81
N GLY A 57 -19.53 -8.54 -26.05
CA GLY A 57 -20.14 -7.45 -26.81
C GLY A 57 -21.31 -6.75 -26.10
N SER A 58 -22.09 -7.49 -25.29
CA SER A 58 -23.18 -6.95 -24.48
C SER A 58 -22.72 -6.00 -23.36
N LYS A 59 -21.44 -6.03 -22.99
CA LYS A 59 -20.81 -5.11 -22.03
C LYS A 59 -20.09 -3.95 -22.71
N LEU A 60 -19.99 -3.99 -24.04
CA LEU A 60 -19.44 -2.93 -24.88
C LEU A 60 -20.53 -2.11 -25.57
N ASP A 61 -21.81 -2.45 -25.40
CA ASP A 61 -22.92 -1.60 -25.82
C ASP A 61 -23.14 -0.47 -24.80
N VAL A 62 -22.22 0.51 -24.85
CA VAL A 62 -22.13 1.61 -23.88
C VAL A 62 -22.32 2.96 -24.58
N ASN A 63 -23.06 3.88 -23.95
CA ASN A 63 -23.08 5.27 -24.40
C ASN A 63 -21.76 5.95 -24.01
N LEU A 64 -20.95 6.31 -25.01
CA LEU A 64 -19.63 6.91 -24.78
C LEU A 64 -19.67 8.31 -24.16
N GLU A 65 -20.81 9.01 -24.29
CA GLU A 65 -21.04 10.30 -23.61
C GLU A 65 -21.43 10.13 -22.14
N SER A 66 -21.86 8.93 -21.73
CA SER A 66 -22.29 8.63 -20.37
C SER A 66 -21.13 8.13 -19.51
N ASP A 67 -20.74 8.93 -18.51
CA ASP A 67 -19.78 8.48 -17.50
C ASP A 67 -20.24 7.22 -16.79
N ASP A 68 -21.55 7.07 -16.53
CA ASP A 68 -22.14 5.90 -15.87
C ASP A 68 -21.91 4.61 -16.68
N ASP A 69 -22.02 4.66 -18.01
CA ASP A 69 -21.80 3.48 -18.84
C ASP A 69 -20.32 3.12 -18.94
N ILE A 70 -19.42 4.11 -18.94
CA ILE A 70 -17.99 3.85 -18.84
C ILE A 70 -17.65 3.26 -17.45
N PHE A 71 -18.26 3.74 -16.37
CA PHE A 71 -18.07 3.15 -15.04
C PHE A 71 -18.53 1.69 -14.98
N LYS A 72 -19.65 1.34 -15.61
CA LYS A 72 -20.11 -0.06 -15.72
C LYS A 72 -19.11 -0.94 -16.45
N LEU A 73 -18.43 -0.42 -17.48
CA LEU A 73 -17.36 -1.14 -18.17
C LEU A 73 -16.19 -1.42 -17.20
N PHE A 74 -15.72 -0.43 -16.44
CA PHE A 74 -14.68 -0.65 -15.44
C PHE A 74 -15.11 -1.62 -14.33
N GLU A 75 -16.35 -1.52 -13.86
CA GLU A 75 -16.90 -2.46 -12.86
C GLU A 75 -16.90 -3.89 -13.40
N PHE A 76 -17.27 -4.08 -14.68
CA PHE A 76 -17.20 -5.37 -15.34
C PHE A 76 -15.75 -5.88 -15.42
N LEU A 77 -14.81 -5.06 -15.87
CA LEU A 77 -13.40 -5.43 -15.98
C LEU A 77 -12.83 -5.88 -14.63
N VAL A 78 -13.24 -5.24 -13.53
CA VAL A 78 -12.82 -5.64 -12.18
C VAL A 78 -13.48 -6.96 -11.75
N LYS A 79 -14.78 -7.13 -11.98
CA LYS A 79 -15.50 -8.37 -11.64
C LYS A 79 -14.99 -9.59 -12.41
N ASP A 80 -14.60 -9.38 -13.65
CA ASP A 80 -14.07 -10.42 -14.53
C ASP A 80 -12.58 -10.72 -14.26
N SER A 81 -11.97 -10.08 -13.26
CA SER A 81 -10.54 -10.18 -12.92
C SER A 81 -9.57 -9.72 -14.03
N THR A 82 -10.09 -9.15 -15.12
CA THR A 82 -9.31 -8.50 -16.17
C THR A 82 -8.59 -7.25 -15.64
N LEU A 83 -9.15 -6.61 -14.60
CA LEU A 83 -8.47 -5.63 -13.77
C LEU A 83 -8.50 -6.06 -12.32
N SER A 84 -7.36 -5.98 -11.65
CA SER A 84 -7.30 -6.28 -10.22
C SER A 84 -6.31 -5.37 -9.51
N VAL A 85 -6.38 -5.39 -8.18
CA VAL A 85 -5.43 -4.73 -7.27
C VAL A 85 -3.97 -5.19 -7.52
N LYS A 86 -3.78 -6.35 -8.15
CA LYS A 86 -2.47 -6.96 -8.40
C LYS A 86 -2.01 -6.81 -9.85
N ASP A 87 -2.93 -6.51 -10.77
CA ASP A 87 -2.64 -6.43 -12.19
C ASP A 87 -3.52 -5.37 -12.85
N VAL A 88 -2.85 -4.30 -13.30
CA VAL A 88 -3.44 -3.20 -14.07
C VAL A 88 -2.87 -3.12 -15.48
N SER A 89 -2.10 -4.15 -15.90
CA SER A 89 -1.41 -4.18 -17.20
C SER A 89 -2.38 -4.10 -18.37
N PHE A 90 -3.61 -4.60 -18.20
CA PHE A 90 -4.68 -4.46 -19.18
C PHE A 90 -4.97 -2.98 -19.51
N LEU A 91 -5.13 -2.14 -18.48
CA LEU A 91 -5.33 -0.70 -18.66
C LEU A 91 -4.09 -0.02 -19.21
N GLU A 92 -2.90 -0.32 -18.70
CA GLU A 92 -1.64 0.27 -19.19
C GLU A 92 -1.46 0.03 -20.69
N ARG A 93 -1.70 -1.22 -21.14
CA ARG A 93 -1.61 -1.62 -22.55
C ARG A 93 -2.55 -0.82 -23.43
N TYR A 94 -3.78 -0.56 -22.99
CA TYR A 94 -4.79 0.12 -23.80
C TYR A 94 -4.64 1.63 -23.78
N LEU A 95 -4.35 2.20 -22.62
CA LEU A 95 -4.01 3.63 -22.52
C LEU A 95 -2.78 3.98 -23.35
N SER A 96 -1.79 3.08 -23.44
CA SER A 96 -0.60 3.29 -24.28
C SER A 96 -0.95 3.31 -25.77
N LYS A 97 -1.82 2.40 -26.23
CA LYS A 97 -2.32 2.40 -27.62
C LYS A 97 -3.16 3.64 -27.95
N ILE A 98 -3.89 4.19 -26.98
CA ILE A 98 -4.66 5.43 -27.14
C ILE A 98 -3.74 6.67 -27.11
N GLY A 99 -2.54 6.56 -26.51
CA GLY A 99 -1.59 7.66 -26.35
C GLY A 99 -1.81 8.49 -25.09
N ARG A 100 -2.49 7.94 -24.07
CA ARG A 100 -2.77 8.62 -22.78
C ARG A 100 -1.69 8.36 -21.74
N GLU A 101 -0.46 8.79 -22.08
CA GLU A 101 0.70 8.67 -21.20
C GLU A 101 0.51 9.42 -19.86
N ASP A 102 -0.25 10.51 -19.87
CA ASP A 102 -0.63 11.26 -18.66
C ASP A 102 -1.43 10.40 -17.67
N ILE A 103 -2.40 9.62 -18.17
CA ILE A 103 -3.19 8.68 -17.34
C ILE A 103 -2.32 7.50 -16.92
N ILE A 104 -1.43 6.99 -17.80
CA ILE A 104 -0.51 5.90 -17.46
C ILE A 104 0.38 6.28 -16.27
N GLN A 105 0.90 7.52 -16.22
CA GLN A 105 1.71 7.96 -15.07
C GLN A 105 0.90 7.94 -13.75
N LYS A 106 -0.36 8.38 -13.78
CA LYS A 106 -1.27 8.28 -12.63
C LYS A 106 -1.52 6.81 -12.25
N LEU A 107 -1.70 5.93 -13.23
CA LEU A 107 -1.92 4.50 -13.01
C LEU A 107 -0.70 3.84 -12.34
N LYS A 108 0.52 4.16 -12.77
CA LYS A 108 1.76 3.65 -12.17
C LYS A 108 1.91 4.04 -10.70
N GLN A 109 1.53 5.27 -10.34
CA GLN A 109 1.51 5.70 -8.94
C GLN A 109 0.50 4.89 -8.11
N VAL A 110 -0.69 4.66 -8.66
CA VAL A 110 -1.75 3.88 -7.99
C VAL A 110 -1.35 2.42 -7.82
N GLU A 111 -0.77 1.81 -8.87
CA GLU A 111 -0.23 0.45 -8.83
C GLU A 111 0.83 0.31 -7.73
N LEU A 112 1.77 1.25 -7.64
CA LEU A 112 2.79 1.23 -6.58
C LEU A 112 2.19 1.36 -5.19
N ARG A 113 1.19 2.23 -4.99
CA ARG A 113 0.50 2.37 -3.70
C ARG A 113 -0.22 1.08 -3.29
N MET A 114 -0.89 0.41 -4.23
CA MET A 114 -1.51 -0.89 -3.99
C MET A 114 -0.47 -1.98 -3.72
N PHE A 115 0.65 -1.97 -4.43
CA PHE A 115 1.78 -2.89 -4.19
C PHE A 115 2.36 -2.74 -2.78
N LEU A 116 2.57 -1.50 -2.31
CA LEU A 116 3.04 -1.25 -0.94
C LEU A 116 2.01 -1.70 0.10
N GLY A 117 0.72 -1.47 -0.15
CA GLY A 117 -0.37 -2.03 0.65
C GLY A 117 -0.32 -3.56 0.75
N ASN A 118 -0.06 -4.25 -0.37
CA ASN A 118 0.08 -5.71 -0.40
C ASN A 118 1.28 -6.20 0.41
N ILE A 119 2.40 -5.46 0.40
CA ILE A 119 3.57 -5.78 1.22
C ILE A 119 3.22 -5.68 2.72
N VAL A 120 2.59 -4.58 3.12
CA VAL A 120 2.16 -4.36 4.53
C VAL A 120 1.18 -5.45 4.95
N GLU A 121 0.19 -5.77 4.12
CA GLU A 121 -0.78 -6.83 4.40
C GLU A 121 -0.10 -8.20 4.56
N GLY A 122 0.80 -8.55 3.64
CA GLY A 122 1.56 -9.80 3.69
C GLY A 122 2.43 -9.88 4.95
N TYR A 123 3.05 -8.77 5.34
CA TYR A 123 3.85 -8.68 6.57
C TYR A 123 3.01 -8.87 7.84
N VAL A 124 1.86 -8.20 7.94
CA VAL A 124 0.96 -8.32 9.10
C VAL A 124 0.43 -9.76 9.21
N LYS A 125 -0.02 -10.35 8.09
CA LYS A 125 -0.47 -11.75 8.01
C LYS A 125 0.60 -12.72 8.48
N LEU A 126 1.81 -12.59 7.93
CA LEU A 126 2.90 -13.51 8.27
C LEU A 126 3.36 -13.33 9.72
N SER A 127 3.37 -12.09 10.24
CA SER A 127 3.67 -11.80 11.65
C SER A 127 2.67 -12.43 12.61
N ASP A 128 1.36 -12.37 12.30
CA ASP A 128 0.33 -13.01 13.12
C ASP A 128 0.43 -14.55 13.07
N CYS A 129 0.74 -15.13 11.90
CA CYS A 129 1.01 -16.56 11.78
C CYS A 129 2.18 -17.01 12.66
N VAL A 130 3.31 -16.30 12.61
CA VAL A 130 4.51 -16.61 13.44
C VAL A 130 4.20 -16.52 14.94
N ARG A 131 3.25 -15.67 15.33
CA ARG A 131 2.79 -15.55 16.72
C ARG A 131 1.89 -16.71 17.16
N LYS A 132 1.02 -17.19 16.27
CA LYS A 132 0.01 -18.23 16.57
C LYS A 132 0.53 -19.67 16.44
N ASP A 133 1.42 -19.93 15.48
CA ASP A 133 2.01 -21.25 15.24
C ASP A 133 3.54 -21.17 15.34
N SER A 134 4.13 -21.92 16.28
CA SER A 134 5.58 -22.06 16.41
C SER A 134 6.24 -22.86 15.27
N SER A 135 5.43 -23.37 14.32
CA SER A 135 5.89 -24.14 13.17
C SER A 135 5.83 -23.29 11.87
N LEU A 136 6.97 -22.68 11.53
CA LEU A 136 7.20 -21.86 10.33
C LEU A 136 6.86 -22.55 8.98
N SER A 137 6.62 -23.86 8.95
CA SER A 137 6.63 -24.67 7.72
C SER A 137 5.41 -24.50 6.81
N LYS A 138 4.23 -24.16 7.35
CA LYS A 138 3.02 -23.94 6.52
C LYS A 138 2.99 -22.55 5.89
N CYS A 139 3.40 -21.52 6.63
CA CYS A 139 3.31 -20.12 6.19
C CYS A 139 4.44 -19.71 5.21
N ALA A 140 5.62 -20.33 5.30
CA ALA A 140 6.76 -20.06 4.43
C ALA A 140 6.57 -20.55 2.97
N SER A 141 5.61 -21.42 2.70
CA SER A 141 5.41 -22.01 1.37
C SER A 141 4.80 -21.05 0.34
N ARG A 142 4.35 -19.86 0.75
CA ARG A 142 3.64 -18.87 -0.09
C ARG A 142 4.06 -17.41 0.14
N SER A 143 5.06 -17.13 0.98
CA SER A 143 5.42 -15.74 1.32
C SER A 143 6.11 -15.01 0.16
N ASP A 144 5.77 -13.73 -0.01
CA ASP A 144 6.46 -12.85 -0.96
C ASP A 144 7.90 -12.60 -0.45
N ARG A 145 8.87 -12.63 -1.37
CA ARG A 145 10.30 -12.41 -1.05
C ARG A 145 10.56 -11.10 -0.32
N VAL A 146 9.79 -10.06 -0.60
CA VAL A 146 9.90 -8.78 0.09
C VAL A 146 9.49 -8.93 1.55
N VAL A 147 8.39 -9.65 1.80
CA VAL A 147 7.84 -9.88 3.14
C VAL A 147 8.81 -10.72 3.99
N ASP A 148 9.42 -11.75 3.41
CA ASP A 148 10.46 -12.54 4.10
C ASP A 148 11.65 -11.68 4.54
N LEU A 149 12.07 -10.76 3.66
CA LEU A 149 13.16 -9.83 3.97
C LEU A 149 12.77 -8.88 5.12
N LEU A 150 11.56 -8.33 5.10
CA LEU A 150 11.05 -7.48 6.18
C LEU A 150 11.04 -8.22 7.54
N LEU A 151 10.58 -9.48 7.57
CA LEU A 151 10.64 -10.29 8.79
C LEU A 151 12.08 -10.56 9.23
N GLY A 152 12.98 -10.87 8.31
CA GLY A 152 14.39 -11.04 8.62
C GLY A 152 15.01 -9.79 9.25
N ILE A 153 14.64 -8.61 8.75
CA ILE A 153 15.05 -7.32 9.31
C ILE A 153 14.49 -7.16 10.72
N LYS A 154 13.20 -7.42 10.92
CA LYS A 154 12.53 -7.39 12.23
C LYS A 154 13.25 -8.28 13.24
N THR A 155 13.46 -9.55 12.91
CA THR A 155 14.04 -10.54 13.83
C THR A 155 15.45 -10.15 14.27
N ARG A 156 16.28 -9.64 13.36
CA ARG A 156 17.67 -9.25 13.68
C ARG A 156 17.78 -7.97 14.49
N ASN A 157 16.84 -7.04 14.29
CA ASN A 157 16.88 -5.71 14.90
C ASN A 157 15.77 -5.53 15.94
N LYS A 158 15.24 -6.63 16.47
CA LYS A 158 14.06 -6.69 17.35
C LYS A 158 14.10 -5.62 18.45
N ARG A 159 15.21 -5.53 19.18
CA ARG A 159 15.38 -4.57 20.28
C ARG A 159 15.23 -3.11 19.83
N LEU A 160 15.90 -2.71 18.74
CA LEU A 160 15.83 -1.34 18.24
C LEU A 160 14.43 -0.99 17.73
N ILE A 161 13.78 -1.94 17.05
CA ILE A 161 12.41 -1.77 16.57
C ILE A 161 11.43 -1.64 17.74
N GLU A 162 11.55 -2.48 18.77
CA GLU A 162 10.76 -2.37 19.99
C GLU A 162 10.99 -1.04 20.72
N GLU A 163 12.22 -0.54 20.79
CA GLU A 163 12.54 0.77 21.35
C GLU A 163 11.85 1.91 20.58
N ILE A 164 11.87 1.87 19.23
CA ILE A 164 11.17 2.83 18.37
C ILE A 164 9.66 2.78 18.61
N LEU A 165 9.07 1.58 18.59
CA LEU A 165 7.62 1.41 18.79
C LEU A 165 7.17 1.89 20.17
N ASN A 166 7.97 1.65 21.21
CA ASN A 166 7.69 2.14 22.57
C ASN A 166 7.80 3.67 22.68
N GLN A 167 8.68 4.31 21.91
CA GLN A 167 8.72 5.78 21.84
C GLN A 167 7.47 6.33 21.17
N LEU A 168 7.06 5.72 20.05
CA LEU A 168 5.85 6.09 19.34
C LEU A 168 4.60 5.95 20.22
N SER A 169 4.47 4.87 20.97
CA SER A 169 3.35 4.69 21.91
C SER A 169 3.34 5.69 23.06
N ARG A 170 4.48 6.33 23.38
CA ARG A 170 4.58 7.35 24.43
C ARG A 170 4.28 8.76 23.92
N MET A 171 4.52 9.01 22.63
CA MET A 171 4.12 10.26 21.96
C MET A 171 2.59 10.38 21.87
N ASP A 172 1.89 9.25 21.87
CA ASP A 172 0.42 9.14 21.87
C ASP A 172 -0.23 9.47 23.24
N GLY A 173 0.38 10.38 24.00
CA GLY A 173 0.00 10.71 25.37
C GLY A 173 -1.26 11.58 25.49
N MET A 174 -2.43 11.16 24.98
CA MET A 174 -3.75 11.54 25.50
C MET A 174 -4.84 10.68 24.81
N TYR A 175 -5.50 9.79 25.57
CA TYR A 175 -6.66 9.02 25.13
C TYR A 175 -7.88 9.94 24.85
N ASP A 176 -7.83 10.75 23.80
CA ASP A 176 -9.00 11.42 23.24
C ASP A 176 -8.83 11.58 21.72
N GLY A 177 -9.42 10.66 20.97
CA GLY A 177 -9.44 10.70 19.51
C GLY A 177 -8.35 9.86 18.84
N MET A 178 -8.73 8.64 18.49
CA MET A 178 -7.95 7.63 17.74
C MET A 178 -7.58 8.04 16.30
N ASP A 179 -7.68 9.34 15.99
CA ASP A 179 -7.34 9.96 14.71
C ASP A 179 -5.86 10.42 14.63
N ASP A 180 -5.14 10.49 15.76
CA ASP A 180 -3.85 11.20 15.84
C ASP A 180 -2.59 10.31 15.87
N VAL A 181 -2.71 9.01 16.18
CA VAL A 181 -1.58 8.05 16.13
C VAL A 181 -1.07 7.89 14.71
N ASP A 182 -2.00 7.71 13.78
CA ASP A 182 -1.70 7.73 12.35
C ASP A 182 -1.21 9.13 11.96
N GLY A 183 -1.84 10.20 12.41
CA GLY A 183 -1.45 11.57 12.05
C GLY A 183 0.00 11.91 12.39
N THR A 184 0.41 11.71 13.64
CA THR A 184 1.73 12.13 14.14
C THR A 184 2.84 11.21 13.67
N PHE A 185 2.66 9.88 13.74
CA PHE A 185 3.66 8.94 13.23
C PHE A 185 3.83 9.04 11.72
N LEU A 186 2.73 9.11 10.97
CA LEU A 186 2.80 9.25 9.51
C LEU A 186 3.38 10.60 9.13
N ARG A 187 3.15 11.68 9.90
CA ARG A 187 3.82 12.98 9.68
C ARG A 187 5.33 12.90 9.89
N ILE A 188 5.78 12.19 10.93
CA ILE A 188 7.22 11.97 11.16
C ILE A 188 7.80 11.10 10.06
N CYS A 189 7.11 10.03 9.65
CA CYS A 189 7.52 9.23 8.50
C CYS A 189 7.61 10.08 7.23
N ASP A 190 6.61 10.92 6.97
CA ASP A 190 6.57 11.81 5.83
C ASP A 190 7.74 12.80 5.82
N GLU A 191 8.18 13.29 6.98
CA GLU A 191 9.34 14.16 7.08
C GLU A 191 10.65 13.41 6.78
N ILE A 192 10.79 12.19 7.29
CA ILE A 192 12.00 11.40 7.08
C ILE A 192 12.08 10.86 5.65
N ILE A 193 10.93 10.49 5.05
CA ILE A 193 10.86 10.11 3.64
C ILE A 193 11.35 11.27 2.76
N ARG A 194 11.10 12.52 3.15
CA ARG A 194 11.51 13.72 2.41
C ARG A 194 12.96 14.13 2.63
N SER A 195 13.62 13.70 3.71
CA SER A 195 14.94 14.22 4.07
C SER A 195 16.10 13.48 3.41
N ASP A 196 16.24 12.16 3.57
CA ASP A 196 17.38 11.38 3.02
C ASP A 196 17.11 9.86 3.01
N LEU A 197 15.94 9.45 2.50
CA LEU A 197 15.57 8.04 2.49
C LEU A 197 16.49 7.23 1.55
N SER A 198 17.06 6.13 2.05
CA SER A 198 17.80 5.13 1.27
C SER A 198 16.97 3.86 1.05
N TRP A 199 17.37 2.97 0.14
CA TRP A 199 16.67 1.68 -0.03
C TRP A 199 16.67 0.81 1.25
N SER A 200 17.73 0.88 2.06
CA SER A 200 17.79 0.21 3.36
C SER A 200 16.82 0.85 4.37
N GLY A 201 16.79 2.19 4.41
CA GLY A 201 15.83 2.94 5.21
C GLY A 201 14.40 2.63 4.79
N PHE A 202 14.12 2.55 3.49
CA PHE A 202 12.82 2.21 2.93
C PHE A 202 12.30 0.88 3.46
N MET A 203 13.16 -0.15 3.52
CA MET A 203 12.76 -1.44 4.11
C MET A 203 12.47 -1.33 5.59
N VAL A 204 13.28 -0.56 6.34
CA VAL A 204 13.03 -0.30 7.76
C VAL A 204 11.67 0.39 7.97
N TYR A 205 11.33 1.37 7.14
CA TYR A 205 10.03 2.04 7.19
C TYR A 205 8.87 1.07 7.03
N LEU A 206 8.95 0.19 6.03
CA LEU A 206 7.92 -0.83 5.82
C LEU A 206 7.79 -1.79 7.00
N VAL A 207 8.89 -2.12 7.69
CA VAL A 207 8.85 -2.91 8.93
C VAL A 207 8.11 -2.15 10.03
N ILE A 208 8.46 -0.88 10.29
CA ILE A 208 7.84 -0.09 11.36
C ILE A 208 6.35 0.12 11.08
N ILE A 209 5.98 0.50 9.86
CA ILE A 209 4.58 0.64 9.42
C ILE A 209 3.83 -0.69 9.63
N GLY A 210 4.43 -1.81 9.20
CA GLY A 210 3.85 -3.14 9.40
C GLY A 210 3.62 -3.47 10.88
N GLU A 211 4.59 -3.20 11.76
CA GLU A 211 4.45 -3.42 13.20
C GLU A 211 3.36 -2.56 13.84
N LEU A 212 3.18 -1.32 13.38
CA LEU A 212 2.08 -0.47 13.84
C LEU A 212 0.72 -1.02 13.44
N TYR A 213 0.58 -1.54 12.22
CA TYR A 213 -0.65 -2.23 11.81
C TYR A 213 -0.88 -3.53 12.58
N VAL A 214 0.19 -4.25 12.98
CA VAL A 214 0.09 -5.41 13.89
C VAL A 214 -0.40 -4.97 15.28
N ALA A 215 0.13 -3.88 15.82
CA ALA A 215 -0.30 -3.33 17.10
C ALA A 215 -1.75 -2.81 17.06
N TYR A 216 -2.16 -2.16 15.98
CA TYR A 216 -3.52 -1.69 15.76
C TYR A 216 -4.54 -2.84 15.81
N GLY A 217 -4.21 -3.99 15.19
CA GLY A 217 -5.03 -5.20 15.25
C GLY A 217 -5.22 -5.78 16.65
N LEU A 218 -4.39 -5.39 17.62
CA LEU A 218 -4.48 -5.86 19.01
C LEU A 218 -5.33 -4.94 19.91
N TYR A 219 -5.39 -3.65 19.62
CA TYR A 219 -6.06 -2.66 20.48
C TYR A 219 -7.59 -2.69 20.39
N PHE A 220 -8.17 -3.14 19.27
CA PHE A 220 -9.63 -3.11 19.09
C PHE A 220 -10.39 -4.31 19.67
N GLY A 221 -9.74 -5.21 20.42
CA GLY A 221 -10.39 -6.31 21.15
C GLY A 221 -11.10 -7.36 20.30
N THR A 222 -11.28 -7.10 19.01
CA THR A 222 -11.61 -8.08 17.99
C THR A 222 -10.30 -8.36 17.29
N PRO A 223 -9.72 -9.57 17.42
CA PRO A 223 -8.70 -9.97 16.48
C PRO A 223 -9.37 -9.85 15.13
N VAL A 224 -9.01 -8.84 14.33
CA VAL A 224 -9.26 -8.88 12.90
C VAL A 224 -8.81 -10.28 12.53
N ASP A 225 -9.71 -11.12 12.06
CA ASP A 225 -9.29 -12.41 11.57
C ASP A 225 -8.43 -12.09 10.36
N VAL A 226 -7.13 -11.99 10.60
CA VAL A 226 -6.12 -11.53 9.65
C VAL A 226 -6.12 -12.45 8.42
N ALA A 227 -6.62 -13.68 8.59
CA ALA A 227 -6.86 -14.64 7.52
C ALA A 227 -8.19 -14.42 6.76
N ALA A 228 -9.20 -13.78 7.37
CA ALA A 228 -10.48 -13.45 6.73
C ALA A 228 -10.55 -12.00 6.18
N SER A 229 -9.57 -11.15 6.49
CA SER A 229 -9.54 -9.73 6.10
C SER A 229 -8.66 -9.45 4.87
N ASP A 230 -8.79 -10.27 3.82
CA ASP A 230 -8.08 -10.06 2.55
C ASP A 230 -8.39 -8.66 1.97
N GLY A 231 -7.34 -7.89 1.68
CA GLY A 231 -7.44 -6.53 1.13
C GLY A 231 -7.68 -5.44 2.17
N PHE A 232 -7.90 -5.76 3.45
CA PHE A 232 -8.14 -4.76 4.49
C PHE A 232 -6.95 -3.82 4.66
N TYR A 233 -5.75 -4.38 4.85
CA TYR A 233 -4.54 -3.59 5.09
C TYR A 233 -4.08 -2.87 3.82
N VAL A 234 -4.36 -3.45 2.64
CA VAL A 234 -4.18 -2.74 1.36
C VAL A 234 -5.07 -1.50 1.32
N CYS A 235 -6.37 -1.64 1.64
CA CYS A 235 -7.31 -0.51 1.68
C CYS A 235 -6.90 0.55 2.70
N ALA A 236 -6.49 0.13 3.89
CA ALA A 236 -6.05 0.99 4.98
C ALA A 236 -4.82 1.83 4.58
N PHE A 237 -3.77 1.18 4.08
CA PHE A 237 -2.50 1.85 3.86
C PHE A 237 -2.41 2.58 2.52
N SER A 238 -2.93 1.99 1.44
CA SER A 238 -2.75 2.54 0.08
C SER A 238 -3.35 3.93 -0.09
N GLY A 239 -4.37 4.29 0.70
CA GLY A 239 -5.00 5.61 0.70
C GLY A 239 -4.21 6.71 1.43
N THR A 240 -3.19 6.37 2.21
CA THR A 240 -2.46 7.33 3.07
C THR A 240 -1.50 8.24 2.29
N LYS A 241 -1.17 9.40 2.87
CA LYS A 241 -0.15 10.31 2.33
C LYS A 241 1.24 9.67 2.36
N THR A 242 1.56 8.93 3.41
CA THR A 242 2.82 8.18 3.52
C THR A 242 2.98 7.16 2.41
N CYS A 243 1.93 6.38 2.09
CA CYS A 243 2.00 5.44 0.98
C CYS A 243 2.19 6.17 -0.37
N GLN A 244 1.57 7.34 -0.55
CA GLN A 244 1.84 8.18 -1.71
C GLN A 244 3.30 8.62 -1.79
N LEU A 245 3.89 9.15 -0.70
CA LEU A 245 5.29 9.60 -0.68
C LEU A 245 6.28 8.46 -0.92
N LEU A 246 6.02 7.28 -0.35
CA LEU A 246 6.84 6.09 -0.60
C LEU A 246 6.76 5.63 -2.06
N ALA A 247 5.57 5.73 -2.68
CA ALA A 247 5.41 5.41 -4.10
C ALA A 247 6.13 6.42 -5.00
N GLU A 248 6.03 7.72 -4.70
CA GLU A 248 6.77 8.79 -5.38
C GLU A 248 8.29 8.58 -5.24
N TRP A 249 8.77 8.30 -4.03
CA TRP A 249 10.18 8.04 -3.78
C TRP A 249 10.70 6.82 -4.56
N ILE A 250 9.93 5.72 -4.64
CA ILE A 250 10.29 4.56 -5.49
C ILE A 250 10.46 5.00 -6.95
N LEU A 251 9.52 5.79 -7.49
CA LEU A 251 9.56 6.24 -8.88
C LEU A 251 10.80 7.09 -9.15
N GLU A 252 11.10 8.04 -8.27
CA GLU A 252 12.26 8.94 -8.37
C GLU A 252 13.59 8.18 -8.27
N ASN A 253 13.62 7.06 -7.54
CA ASN A 253 14.84 6.27 -7.30
C ASN A 253 15.01 5.08 -8.28
N GLY A 254 14.46 5.18 -9.49
CA GLY A 254 14.62 4.17 -10.55
C GLY A 254 13.55 3.07 -10.57
N GLY A 255 12.47 3.27 -9.81
CA GLY A 255 11.25 2.49 -9.89
C GLY A 255 11.35 1.05 -9.42
N MET A 256 10.33 0.29 -9.76
CA MET A 256 10.18 -1.12 -9.36
C MET A 256 11.34 -2.01 -9.81
N LYS A 257 12.02 -1.67 -10.91
CA LYS A 257 13.19 -2.40 -11.41
C LYS A 257 14.36 -2.32 -10.42
N THR A 258 14.66 -1.11 -9.93
CA THR A 258 15.72 -0.88 -8.94
C THR A 258 15.35 -1.50 -7.60
N PHE A 259 14.11 -1.34 -7.14
CA PHE A 259 13.61 -1.99 -5.93
C PHE A 259 13.78 -3.52 -5.96
N LYS A 260 13.34 -4.18 -7.04
CA LYS A 260 13.49 -5.64 -7.21
C LYS A 260 14.97 -6.06 -7.25
N LYS A 261 15.86 -5.24 -7.84
CA LYS A 261 17.31 -5.49 -7.83
C LYS A 261 17.87 -5.39 -6.41
N PHE A 262 17.48 -4.37 -5.65
CA PHE A 262 17.87 -4.18 -4.26
C PHE A 262 17.44 -5.38 -3.40
N VAL A 263 16.16 -5.76 -3.43
CA VAL A 263 15.63 -6.92 -2.66
C VAL A 263 16.39 -8.20 -2.99
N ARG A 264 16.74 -8.43 -4.26
CA ARG A 264 17.56 -9.60 -4.67
C ARG A 264 18.98 -9.53 -4.11
N SER A 265 19.60 -8.35 -4.08
CA SER A 265 20.97 -8.16 -3.57
C SER A 265 21.08 -8.44 -2.07
N GLN A 266 20.04 -8.12 -1.30
CA GLN A 266 20.00 -8.37 0.15
C GLN A 266 19.99 -9.87 0.50
N ARG A 267 19.68 -10.76 -0.44
CA ARG A 267 19.68 -12.22 -0.25
C ARG A 267 21.10 -12.82 -0.19
N GLY A 268 22.08 -12.18 -0.84
CA GLY A 268 23.48 -12.64 -0.85
C GLY A 268 24.32 -12.09 0.31
N VAL A 269 23.84 -11.04 0.96
CA VAL A 269 24.58 -10.23 1.94
C VAL A 269 24.04 -10.44 3.36
N LEU A 270 23.48 -11.62 3.64
CA LEU A 270 22.91 -11.95 4.95
C LEU A 270 23.89 -11.81 6.13
N ASN A 271 25.20 -11.60 5.88
CA ASN A 271 26.27 -11.55 6.88
C ASN A 271 27.19 -10.31 6.83
N SER A 272 26.98 -9.28 6.00
CA SER A 272 27.84 -8.08 6.05
C SER A 272 27.02 -6.80 6.15
N GLY A 273 27.15 -6.15 7.32
CA GLY A 273 26.68 -4.80 7.67
C GLY A 273 25.89 -4.07 6.59
N THR A 274 24.57 -4.27 6.59
CA THR A 274 23.66 -3.40 5.86
C THR A 274 23.52 -2.08 6.63
N ASP A 275 23.24 -0.97 5.96
CA ASP A 275 22.94 0.33 6.61
C ASP A 275 21.65 0.31 7.47
N ILE A 276 20.99 -0.84 7.58
CA ILE A 276 19.72 -1.05 8.28
C ILE A 276 19.80 -0.64 9.76
N PRO A 277 20.81 -1.04 10.55
CA PRO A 277 20.95 -0.57 11.92
C PRO A 277 21.19 0.95 12.00
N GLU A 278 21.85 1.55 11.01
CA GLU A 278 22.06 3.01 11.01
C GLU A 278 20.76 3.75 10.66
N SER A 279 20.00 3.28 9.67
CA SER A 279 18.66 3.82 9.39
C SER A 279 17.72 3.72 10.60
N LEU A 280 17.76 2.60 11.34
CA LEU A 280 17.00 2.45 12.59
C LEU A 280 17.45 3.44 13.67
N ARG A 281 18.76 3.66 13.82
CA ARG A 281 19.29 4.64 14.77
C ARG A 281 18.86 6.06 14.40
N GLU A 282 18.87 6.39 13.12
CA GLU A 282 18.45 7.71 12.64
C GLU A 282 16.98 7.98 12.92
N ILE A 283 16.10 7.02 12.61
CA ILE A 283 14.68 7.11 12.97
C ILE A 283 14.50 7.33 14.47
N ARG A 284 15.21 6.55 15.29
CA ARG A 284 15.17 6.70 16.74
C ARG A 284 15.64 8.09 17.20
N ARG A 285 16.71 8.65 16.63
CA ARG A 285 17.20 10.00 16.96
C ARG A 285 16.15 11.07 16.63
N LEU A 286 15.52 10.96 15.47
CA LEU A 286 14.48 11.91 15.05
C LEU A 286 13.25 11.83 15.95
N LEU A 287 12.85 10.63 16.37
CA LEU A 287 11.77 10.46 17.35
C LEU A 287 12.12 11.04 18.72
N GLN A 288 13.36 10.92 19.18
CA GLN A 288 13.80 11.52 20.44
C GLN A 288 13.68 13.04 20.42
N PHE A 289 14.08 13.68 19.31
CA PHE A 289 13.93 15.13 19.14
C PHE A 289 12.48 15.57 19.35
N TYR A 290 11.53 14.83 18.77
CA TYR A 290 10.10 15.13 18.85
C TYR A 290 9.45 14.84 20.21
N VAL A 291 10.03 13.97 21.03
CA VAL A 291 9.56 13.70 22.41
C VAL A 291 10.04 14.77 23.39
N GLU A 292 11.15 15.45 23.08
CA GLU A 292 11.80 16.44 23.95
C GLU A 292 11.36 17.89 23.69
N THR A 293 10.66 18.16 22.58
CA THR A 293 10.07 19.46 22.21
C THR A 293 8.58 19.53 22.52
#